data_AF-A0A533HX35-F1
#
_entry.id   AF-A0A533HX35-F1
#
_cell.length_a   1.000
_cell.length_b   1.000
_cell.length_c   1.000
_cell.angle_alpha   90.00
_cell.angle_beta   90.00
_cell.angle_gamma   90.00
#
_symmetry.space_group_name_H-M   'P 1'
#
loop_
_entity.id
_entity.type
_entity.pdbx_description
1 polymer ?
#
loop_
_entity_poly.entity_id
_entity_poly.type
_entity_poly.pdbx_seq_one_letter_code
_entity_poly.pdbx_strand_id
1 'polypeptide(L)' 'MFDELTRQQDHYWASLIYAQEEARAKGLAQGIEEGIEQGIEQGKITAIVNLVKEGIISKELGAQKLNLSEQEFELYL' A
#
# COMPACT_ATOMS: atom_id res chain seq x y z
N MET A 1 -10.01 47.79 17.18
CA MET A 1 -8.71 47.15 17.50
C MET A 1 -9.04 45.72 17.89
N PHE A 2 -8.63 44.72 17.11
CA PHE A 2 -8.88 43.32 17.46
C PHE A 2 -8.07 42.96 18.71
N ASP A 3 -8.72 42.35 19.69
CA ASP A 3 -8.12 41.97 20.96
C ASP A 3 -7.09 40.84 20.76
N GLU A 4 -6.01 40.86 21.53
CA GLU A 4 -4.85 39.98 21.36
C GLU A 4 -5.22 38.50 21.61
N LEU A 5 -6.23 38.29 22.47
CA LEU A 5 -6.87 37.00 22.72
C LEU A 5 -7.45 36.37 21.43
N THR A 6 -8.12 37.18 20.60
CA THR A 6 -8.71 36.71 19.34
C THR A 6 -7.63 36.28 18.35
N ARG A 7 -6.50 36.99 18.29
CA ARG A 7 -5.38 36.61 17.41
C ARG A 7 -4.75 35.29 17.84
N GLN A 8 -4.55 35.08 19.14
CA GLN A 8 -4.01 33.81 19.63
C GLN A 8 -4.96 32.64 19.36
N GLN A 9 -6.27 32.86 19.52
CA GLN A 9 -7.28 31.85 19.17
C GLN A 9 -7.24 31.52 17.68
N ASP A 10 -7.16 32.52 16.81
CA ASP A 10 -7.07 32.32 15.35
C ASP A 10 -5.79 31.55 14.97
N HIS A 11 -4.65 31.86 15.59
CA HIS A 11 -3.40 31.13 15.37
C HIS A 11 -3.50 29.66 15.82
N TYR A 12 -4.14 29.40 16.96
CA TYR A 12 -4.38 28.05 17.46
C TYR A 12 -5.30 27.25 16.52
N TRP A 13 -6.36 27.86 16.03
CA TRP A 13 -7.23 27.21 15.04
C TRP A 13 -6.49 26.94 13.72
N ALA A 14 -5.67 27.88 13.27
CA ALA A 14 -4.87 27.69 12.06
C ALA A 14 -3.87 26.52 12.20
N SER A 15 -3.22 26.36 13.36
CA SER A 15 -2.28 25.26 13.57
C SER A 15 -2.98 23.91 13.65
N LEU A 16 -4.17 23.84 14.26
CA LEU A 16 -4.98 22.62 14.29
C LEU A 16 -5.43 22.20 12.89
N ILE A 17 -5.91 23.14 12.07
CA ILE A 17 -6.31 22.87 10.70
C ILE A 17 -5.12 22.38 9.88
N TYR A 18 -3.96 23.03 10.02
CA TYR A 18 -2.73 22.60 9.35
C TYR A 18 -2.31 21.19 9.74
N ALA A 19 -2.30 20.88 11.04
CA ALA A 19 -1.96 19.54 11.53
C ALA A 19 -2.94 18.48 11.04
N GLN A 20 -4.24 18.80 10.98
CA GLN A 20 -5.26 17.90 10.45
C GLN A 20 -5.06 17.63 8.95
N GLU A 21 -4.79 18.67 8.16
CA GLU A 21 -4.56 18.52 6.73
C GLU A 21 -3.28 17.73 6.46
N GLU A 22 -2.22 17.98 7.22
CA GLU A 22 -0.97 17.24 7.13
C GLU A 22 -1.16 15.75 7.50
N ALA A 23 -1.91 15.46 8.57
CA ALA A 23 -2.21 14.09 8.96
C ALA A 23 -3.03 13.36 7.88
N ARG A 24 -3.99 14.04 7.26
CA ARG A 24 -4.79 13.50 6.15
C ARG A 24 -3.92 13.23 4.92
N ALA A 25 -3.05 14.16 4.56
CA ALA A 25 -2.12 14.00 3.44
C ALA A 25 -1.16 12.81 3.67
N LYS A 26 -0.60 12.69 4.88
CA LYS A 26 0.25 11.57 5.26
C LYS A 26 -0.49 10.23 5.20
N GLY A 27 -1.69 10.15 5.78
CA GLY A 27 -2.47 8.92 5.76
C GLY A 27 -2.84 8.46 4.34
N LEU A 28 -3.17 9.42 3.45
CA LEU A 28 -3.44 9.11 2.05
C LEU A 28 -2.19 8.65 1.30
N ALA A 29 -1.04 9.31 1.52
CA ALA A 29 0.22 8.90 0.92
C ALA A 29 0.63 7.48 1.35
N GLN A 30 0.54 7.18 2.64
CA GLN A 30 0.83 5.85 3.19
C GLN A 30 -0.11 4.79 2.62
N GLY A 31 -1.42 5.06 2.58
CA GLY A 31 -2.38 4.11 2.03
C GLY A 31 -2.18 3.83 0.54
N ILE A 32 -1.75 4.83 -0.24
CA ILE A 32 -1.40 4.65 -1.65
C ILE A 32 -0.12 3.82 -1.79
N GLU A 33 0.91 4.11 -1.00
CA GLU A 33 2.18 3.37 -1.02
C GLU A 33 1.97 1.89 -0.69
N GLU A 34 1.29 1.59 0.42
CA GLU A 34 0.96 0.22 0.82
C GLU A 34 0.08 -0.47 -0.22
N GLY A 35 -0.92 0.22 -0.77
CA GLY A 35 -1.80 -0.32 -1.80
C GLY A 35 -1.06 -0.67 -3.10
N ILE A 36 -0.10 0.18 -3.51
CA ILE A 36 0.73 -0.07 -4.69
C ILE A 36 1.67 -1.25 -4.44
N GLU A 37 2.31 -1.33 -3.28
CA GLU A 37 3.21 -2.42 -2.94
C GLU A 37 2.48 -3.77 -2.96
N GLN A 38 1.34 -3.86 -2.27
CA GLN A 38 0.50 -5.05 -2.26
C GLN A 38 0.00 -5.41 -3.66
N GLY A 39 -0.43 -4.42 -4.45
CA GLY A 39 -0.88 -4.63 -5.83
C GLY A 39 0.23 -5.18 -6.73
N ILE A 40 1.46 -4.68 -6.59
CA ILE A 40 2.62 -5.16 -7.34
C ILE A 40 2.97 -6.60 -6.93
N GLU A 41 2.96 -6.90 -5.63
CA GLU A 41 3.25 -8.25 -5.14
C GLU A 41 2.22 -9.27 -5.63
N GLN A 42 0.93 -8.95 -5.50
CA GLN A 42 -0.14 -9.78 -6.04
C GLN A 42 -0.03 -9.97 -7.56
N GLY A 43 0.28 -8.89 -8.30
CA GLY A 43 0.48 -8.96 -9.75
C GLY A 43 1.64 -9.89 -10.15
N LYS A 44 2.74 -9.90 -9.39
CA LYS A 44 3.86 -10.84 -9.61
C LYS A 44 3.43 -12.29 -9.38
N ILE A 45 2.70 -12.56 -8.29
CA ILE A 45 2.17 -13.90 -7.99
C ILE A 45 1.27 -14.36 -9.14
N THR A 46 0.30 -13.54 -9.55
CA THR A 46 -0.62 -13.86 -10.66
C THR A 46 0.12 -14.12 -11.97
N ALA A 47 1.14 -13.33 -12.30
CA ALA A 47 1.93 -13.53 -13.50
C ALA A 47 2.64 -14.90 -13.50
N ILE A 48 3.30 -15.27 -12.39
CA ILE A 48 3.98 -16.58 -12.27
C ILE A 48 2.97 -17.73 -12.34
N VAL A 49 1.84 -17.61 -11.66
CA VAL A 49 0.75 -18.60 -11.69
C VAL A 49 0.23 -18.79 -13.11
N ASN A 50 0.00 -17.71 -13.86
CA ASN A 50 -0.44 -17.79 -15.25
C ASN A 50 0.59 -18.50 -16.14
N LEU A 51 1.89 -18.20 -15.96
CA LEU A 51 2.95 -18.91 -16.71
C LEU A 51 2.98 -20.41 -16.41
N VAL A 52 2.67 -20.83 -15.18
CA VAL A 52 2.52 -22.27 -14.86
C VAL A 52 1.25 -22.85 -15.50
N LYS A 53 0.12 -22.14 -15.43
CA LYS A 53 -1.16 -22.57 -16.03
C LYS A 53 -1.09 -22.69 -17.54
N GLU A 54 -0.35 -21.81 -18.19
CA GLU A 54 -0.08 -21.84 -19.63
C GLU A 54 0.93 -22.93 -20.02
N GLY A 55 1.54 -23.61 -19.04
CA GLY A 55 2.52 -24.67 -19.27
C GLY A 55 3.88 -24.16 -19.74
N ILE A 56 4.15 -22.86 -19.61
CA ILE A 56 5.42 -22.24 -20.00
C ILE A 56 6.52 -22.60 -19.00
N ILE A 57 6.18 -22.70 -17.72
CA ILE A 57 7.09 -23.11 -16.64
C ILE A 57 6.47 -24.23 -15.78
N SER A 58 7.31 -25.02 -15.10
CA SER A 58 6.83 -26.04 -14.17
C SER A 58 6.34 -25.43 -12.86
N LYS A 59 5.43 -26.12 -12.17
CA LYS A 59 4.93 -25.73 -10.84
C LYS A 59 6.05 -25.53 -9.82
N GLU A 60 7.08 -26.39 -9.86
CA GLU A 60 8.24 -26.33 -8.98
C GLU A 60 9.01 -25.02 -9.18
N LEU A 61 9.21 -24.63 -10.44
CA LEU A 61 9.92 -23.42 -10.81
C LEU A 61 9.09 -22.16 -10.50
N GLY A 62 7.76 -22.24 -10.61
CA GLY A 62 6.83 -21.19 -10.17
C GLY A 62 6.88 -20.97 -8.66
N ALA A 63 6.79 -22.05 -7.87
CA ALA A 63 6.88 -22.01 -6.41
C ALA A 63 8.23 -21.45 -5.93
N GLN A 64 9.34 -21.92 -6.52
CA GLN A 64 10.68 -21.38 -6.23
C GLN A 64 10.80 -19.89 -6.54
N LYS A 65 10.23 -19.41 -7.65
CA LYS A 65 10.26 -17.98 -8.01
C LYS A 65 9.50 -17.08 -7.05
N LEU A 66 8.48 -17.62 -6.38
CA LEU A 66 7.72 -16.92 -5.35
C LEU A 66 8.24 -17.17 -3.93
N ASN A 67 9.32 -17.96 -3.77
CA ASN A 67 9.82 -18.44 -2.48
C ASN A 67 8.72 -19.13 -1.63
N LEU A 68 7.79 -19.83 -2.30
CA LEU A 68 6.71 -20.59 -1.67
C LEU A 68 7.03 -22.09 -1.74
N SER A 69 6.47 -22.87 -0.82
CA SER A 69 6.42 -24.32 -1.00
C SER A 69 5.48 -24.71 -2.14
N GLU A 70 5.67 -25.90 -2.71
CA GLU A 70 4.72 -26.41 -3.72
C GLU A 70 3.28 -26.49 -3.20
N GLN A 71 3.10 -26.78 -1.90
CA GLN A 71 1.78 -26.86 -1.27
C GLN A 71 1.11 -25.49 -1.18
N GLU A 72 1.86 -24.46 -0.80
CA GLU A 72 1.36 -23.08 -0.77
C GLU A 72 1.09 -22.55 -2.18
N PHE A 73 1.94 -22.93 -3.15
CA PHE A 73 1.76 -22.56 -4.54
C PHE A 73 0.52 -23.20 -5.17
N GLU A 74 0.19 -24.44 -4.80
CA GLU A 74 -1.02 -25.14 -5.27
C GLU A 74 -2.31 -24.39 -4.89
N LEU A 75 -2.31 -23.61 -3.81
CA LEU A 75 -3.46 -22.78 -3.43
C LEU A 75 -3.75 -21.65 -4.45
N TYR A 76 -2.76 -21.30 -5.27
CA TYR A 76 -2.87 -20.25 -6.30
C TYR A 76 -3.10 -20.81 -7.72
N LEU A 77 -2.87 -22.11 -7.93
CA LEU A 77 -3.16 -22.82 -9.19
C LEU A 77 -4.67 -23.08 -9.33
#